data_AF-A0A1R2CYJ5-F1
#
_entry.id   AF-A0A1R2CYJ5-F1
#
_cell.length_a   1.000
_cell.length_b   1.000
_cell.length_c   1.000
_cell.angle_alpha   90.00
_cell.angle_beta   90.00
_cell.angle_gamma   90.00
#
_symmetry.space_group_name_H-M   'P 1'
#
loop_
_entity.id
_entity.type
_entity.pdbx_description
1 polymer ?
#
loop_
_entity_poly.entity_id
_entity_poly.type
_entity_poly.pdbx_seq_one_letter_code
_entity_poly.pdbx_strand_id
1 'polypeptide(L)'
;MNPGESPKKFNFNVEESPPVPDIINIPNTPLPGLVPLDKIQRIKKLCRIIKWTAVPLGLIELLFILPKAYPLIVTVAFPIIGFLGAYRYSEFLTKLFSAYLIFLVFIQILVMIILKGTTYIVIQSFFILFELGIAIVAIKTSVLMTKLSTQEWNSLQA
;
A
#
# COMPACT_ATOMS: atom_id res chain seq x y z
N MET A 1 -58.09 -20.54 70.63
CA MET A 1 -56.68 -20.13 70.41
C MET A 1 -55.81 -21.37 70.61
N ASN A 2 -55.32 -21.95 69.51
CA ASN A 2 -54.35 -23.05 69.51
C ASN A 2 -53.09 -22.55 68.76
N PRO A 3 -51.95 -22.40 69.43
CA PRO A 3 -50.67 -22.08 68.80
C PRO A 3 -49.92 -23.39 68.54
N GLY A 4 -49.61 -23.72 67.29
CA GLY A 4 -48.88 -24.96 67.04
C GLY A 4 -48.71 -25.44 65.61
N GLU A 5 -48.52 -24.55 64.63
CA GLU A 5 -48.01 -25.00 63.32
C GLU A 5 -46.59 -24.49 63.10
N SER A 6 -45.67 -25.46 63.13
CA SER A 6 -44.25 -25.32 62.82
C SER A 6 -44.07 -25.06 61.31
N PRO A 7 -43.14 -24.19 60.88
CA PRO A 7 -42.99 -23.87 59.46
C PRO A 7 -42.49 -25.09 58.68
N LYS A 8 -43.20 -25.44 57.60
CA LYS A 8 -42.82 -26.47 56.63
C LYS A 8 -41.43 -26.16 56.07
N LYS A 9 -40.49 -27.10 56.24
CA LYS A 9 -39.20 -27.09 55.54
C LYS A 9 -39.44 -27.21 54.04
N PHE A 10 -39.12 -26.15 53.29
CA PHE A 10 -39.02 -26.20 51.83
C PHE A 10 -37.76 -26.96 51.45
N ASN A 11 -37.91 -28.20 50.95
CA ASN A 11 -36.83 -28.91 50.28
C ASN A 11 -36.67 -28.30 48.88
N PHE A 12 -35.59 -27.53 48.69
CA PHE A 12 -35.12 -27.18 47.35
C PHE A 12 -34.46 -28.41 46.74
N ASN A 13 -35.17 -29.09 45.84
CA ASN A 13 -34.51 -29.99 44.89
C ASN A 13 -33.72 -29.12 43.93
N VAL A 14 -32.40 -29.14 44.07
CA VAL A 14 -31.48 -28.55 43.09
C VAL A 14 -31.55 -29.45 41.85
N GLU A 15 -32.27 -29.02 40.82
CA GLU A 15 -32.16 -29.61 39.49
C GLU A 15 -30.71 -29.41 39.02
N GLU A 16 -29.94 -30.50 38.92
CA GLU A 16 -28.66 -30.51 38.24
C GLU A 16 -28.86 -29.98 36.82
N SER A 17 -28.24 -28.84 36.51
CA SER A 17 -28.25 -28.31 35.15
C SER A 17 -27.66 -29.34 34.20
N PRO A 18 -28.22 -29.53 32.99
CA PRO A 18 -27.63 -30.43 32.01
C PRO A 18 -26.17 -30.04 31.75
N PRO A 19 -25.27 -31.00 31.55
CA PRO A 19 -23.86 -30.71 31.30
C PRO A 19 -23.75 -29.79 30.09
N VAL A 20 -23.06 -28.67 30.28
CA VAL A 20 -22.73 -27.72 29.22
C VAL A 20 -22.02 -28.50 28.13
N PRO A 21 -22.52 -28.52 26.88
CA PRO A 21 -21.86 -29.25 25.82
C PRO A 21 -20.44 -28.71 25.66
N ASP A 22 -19.47 -29.63 25.69
CA ASP A 22 -18.05 -29.31 25.53
C ASP A 22 -17.88 -28.37 24.34
N ILE A 23 -17.29 -27.20 24.60
CA ILE A 23 -16.89 -26.26 23.57
C ILE A 23 -15.90 -27.02 22.70
N ILE A 24 -16.37 -27.50 21.55
CA ILE A 24 -15.54 -28.09 20.51
C ILE A 24 -14.49 -27.02 20.21
N ASN A 25 -13.26 -27.29 20.61
CA ASN A 25 -12.12 -26.42 20.41
C ASN A 25 -11.84 -26.42 18.90
N ILE A 26 -12.55 -25.58 18.16
CA ILE A 26 -12.39 -25.47 16.71
C ILE A 26 -10.93 -25.10 16.49
N PRO A 27 -10.12 -25.96 15.85
CA PRO A 27 -8.75 -25.61 15.55
C PRO A 27 -8.80 -24.32 14.71
N ASN A 28 -8.12 -23.26 15.17
CA ASN A 28 -7.85 -22.05 14.39
C ASN A 28 -6.95 -22.40 13.20
N THR A 29 -7.44 -23.26 12.32
CA THR A 29 -6.84 -23.53 11.04
C THR A 29 -7.19 -22.33 10.18
N PRO A 30 -6.21 -21.59 9.65
CA PRO A 30 -6.51 -20.48 8.75
C PRO A 30 -7.32 -21.03 7.57
N LEU A 31 -8.57 -20.56 7.43
CA LEU A 31 -9.47 -20.96 6.36
C LEU A 31 -8.77 -20.74 5.00
N PRO A 32 -8.60 -21.78 4.17
CA PRO A 32 -8.06 -21.62 2.83
C PRO A 32 -9.05 -20.77 2.02
N GLY A 33 -8.69 -19.53 1.71
CA GLY A 33 -9.54 -18.59 0.96
C GLY A 33 -9.73 -17.22 1.61
N LEU A 34 -9.31 -17.04 2.88
CA LEU A 34 -9.15 -15.68 3.42
C LEU A 34 -7.88 -15.06 2.84
N VAL A 35 -8.04 -14.43 1.69
CA VAL A 35 -7.11 -13.41 1.20
C VAL A 35 -6.79 -12.48 2.37
N PRO A 36 -5.52 -12.30 2.76
CA PRO A 36 -5.16 -11.37 3.82
C PRO A 36 -5.54 -9.96 3.36
N LEU A 37 -6.71 -9.49 3.82
CA LEU A 37 -7.31 -8.19 3.49
C LEU A 37 -6.29 -7.04 3.71
N ASP A 38 -5.40 -7.22 4.68
CA ASP A 38 -4.29 -6.34 4.99
C ASP A 38 -3.30 -6.13 3.83
N LYS A 39 -3.01 -7.17 3.04
CA LYS A 39 -2.11 -7.05 1.88
C LYS A 39 -2.74 -6.20 0.78
N ILE A 40 -4.01 -6.45 0.45
CA ILE A 40 -4.75 -5.70 -0.58
C ILE A 40 -4.90 -4.24 -0.16
N GLN A 41 -5.26 -3.97 1.10
CA GLN A 41 -5.35 -2.59 1.61
C GLN A 41 -4.00 -1.87 1.57
N ARG A 42 -2.89 -2.56 1.89
CA ARG A 42 -1.54 -1.99 1.77
C ARG A 42 -1.21 -1.62 0.33
N ILE A 43 -1.52 -2.49 -0.63
CA ILE A 43 -1.29 -2.22 -2.06
C ILE A 43 -2.14 -1.03 -2.53
N LYS A 44 -3.44 -0.98 -2.18
CA LYS A 44 -4.31 0.17 -2.50
C LYS A 44 -3.77 1.49 -1.90
N LYS A 45 -3.26 1.47 -0.66
CA LYS A 45 -2.64 2.65 -0.03
C LYS A 45 -1.37 3.08 -0.76
N LEU A 46 -0.48 2.16 -1.11
CA LEU A 46 0.76 2.49 -1.82
C LEU A 46 0.51 2.99 -3.25
N CYS A 47 -0.42 2.37 -3.98
CA CYS A 47 -0.85 2.85 -5.30
C CYS A 47 -1.46 4.25 -5.23
N ARG A 48 -2.22 4.55 -4.16
CA ARG A 48 -2.74 5.90 -3.93
C ARG A 48 -1.61 6.91 -3.74
N ILE A 49 -0.56 6.57 -2.99
CA ILE A 49 0.63 7.42 -2.83
C ILE A 49 1.27 7.68 -4.19
N ILE A 50 1.59 6.62 -4.95
CA ILE A 50 2.22 6.75 -6.28
C ILE A 50 1.38 7.62 -7.22
N LYS A 51 0.06 7.44 -7.21
CA LYS A 51 -0.87 8.22 -8.03
C LYS A 51 -0.81 9.72 -7.70
N TRP A 52 -0.85 10.06 -6.41
CA TRP A 52 -0.82 11.44 -5.96
C TRP A 52 0.56 12.08 -6.02
N THR A 53 1.64 11.30 -5.99
CA THR A 53 3.01 11.82 -6.11
C THR A 53 3.47 11.95 -7.56
N ALA A 54 2.97 11.13 -8.48
CA ALA A 54 3.33 11.21 -9.89
C ALA A 54 2.90 12.55 -10.55
N VAL A 55 1.76 13.10 -10.16
CA VAL A 55 1.24 14.38 -10.69
C VAL A 55 2.12 15.58 -10.32
N PRO A 56 2.40 15.87 -9.03
CA PRO A 56 3.27 16.98 -8.66
C PRO A 56 4.70 16.74 -9.13
N LEU A 57 5.18 15.49 -9.17
CA LEU A 57 6.50 15.17 -9.72
C LEU A 57 6.59 15.58 -11.20
N GLY A 58 5.61 15.19 -12.02
CA GLY A 58 5.54 15.61 -13.42
C GLY A 58 5.45 17.13 -13.60
N LEU A 59 4.73 17.82 -12.72
CA LEU A 59 4.64 19.29 -12.75
C LEU A 59 5.98 19.95 -12.38
N ILE A 60 6.67 19.43 -11.37
CA ILE A 60 7.99 19.90 -10.94
C ILE A 60 9.02 19.67 -12.05
N GLU A 61 9.07 18.45 -12.60
CA GLU A 61 9.97 18.13 -13.71
C GLU A 61 9.72 19.03 -14.92
N LEU A 62 8.46 19.33 -15.24
CA LEU A 62 8.10 20.28 -16.29
C LEU A 62 8.62 21.70 -16.00
N LEU A 63 8.54 22.14 -14.74
CA LEU A 63 8.96 23.48 -14.32
C LEU A 63 10.48 23.67 -14.36
N PHE A 64 11.24 22.62 -13.98
CA PHE A 64 12.70 22.69 -13.85
C PHE A 64 13.47 22.34 -15.13
N ILE A 65 12.86 21.67 -16.11
CA ILE A 65 13.48 21.39 -17.41
C ILE A 65 13.43 22.60 -18.37
N LEU A 66 12.68 23.65 -18.02
CA LEU A 66 12.41 24.74 -18.94
C LEU A 66 13.60 25.66 -19.34
N PRO A 67 14.82 25.62 -18.76
CA PRO A 67 15.93 26.34 -19.35
C PRO A 67 16.89 25.36 -20.07
N LYS A 68 16.60 25.07 -21.35
CA LYS A 68 17.50 24.49 -22.40
C LYS A 68 17.43 22.97 -22.68
N ALA A 69 16.23 22.51 -23.02
CA ALA A 69 15.98 21.45 -24.01
C ALA A 69 16.41 20.02 -23.65
N TYR A 70 15.81 19.46 -22.59
CA TYR A 70 15.55 18.01 -22.55
C TYR A 70 14.23 17.71 -23.25
N PRO A 71 14.06 16.51 -23.86
CA PRO A 71 12.84 16.19 -24.59
C PRO A 71 11.63 16.20 -23.65
N LEU A 72 10.79 17.23 -23.78
CA LEU A 72 9.49 17.43 -23.09
C LEU A 72 8.59 16.19 -23.10
N ILE A 73 8.75 15.32 -24.10
CA ILE A 73 8.01 14.06 -24.23
C ILE A 73 8.35 13.10 -23.09
N VAL A 74 9.63 13.06 -22.67
CA VAL A 74 10.11 12.18 -21.60
C VAL A 74 9.60 12.64 -20.23
N THR A 75 9.26 13.92 -20.05
CA THR A 75 8.72 14.42 -18.78
C THR A 75 7.21 14.35 -18.68
N VAL A 76 6.47 14.33 -19.79
CA VAL A 76 4.99 14.27 -19.73
C VAL A 76 4.47 12.84 -19.83
N ALA A 77 5.07 12.00 -20.69
CA ALA A 77 4.57 10.64 -20.91
C ALA A 77 4.76 9.73 -19.69
N PHE A 78 5.73 10.02 -18.83
CA PHE A 78 6.14 9.10 -17.76
C PHE A 78 5.42 9.29 -16.43
N PRO A 79 5.06 10.50 -15.99
CA PRO A 79 4.06 10.69 -14.93
C PRO A 79 2.75 9.99 -15.27
N ILE A 80 2.37 9.98 -16.55
CA ILE A 80 1.21 9.27 -17.06
C ILE A 80 1.40 7.74 -16.92
N ILE A 81 2.58 7.20 -17.22
CA ILE A 81 2.90 5.77 -16.99
C ILE A 81 2.80 5.41 -15.49
N GLY A 82 3.34 6.25 -14.60
CA GLY A 82 3.23 6.05 -13.15
C GLY A 82 1.77 6.07 -12.66
N PHE A 83 0.98 7.01 -13.18
CA PHE A 83 -0.45 7.11 -12.90
C PHE A 83 -1.23 5.91 -13.44
N LEU A 84 -1.01 5.50 -14.69
CA LEU A 84 -1.67 4.33 -15.27
C LEU A 84 -1.25 3.03 -14.59
N GLY A 85 0.02 2.90 -14.20
CA GLY A 85 0.51 1.74 -13.46
C GLY A 85 -0.19 1.60 -12.12
N ALA A 86 -0.33 2.71 -11.38
CA ALA A 86 -1.06 2.74 -10.12
C ALA A 86 -2.58 2.57 -10.29
N TYR A 87 -3.16 3.06 -11.39
CA TYR A 87 -4.60 2.95 -11.67
C TYR A 87 -5.01 1.56 -12.12
N ARG A 88 -4.26 0.95 -13.05
CA ARG A 88 -4.52 -0.40 -13.57
C ARG A 88 -3.92 -1.51 -12.71
N TYR A 89 -3.24 -1.16 -11.62
CA TYR A 89 -2.47 -2.09 -10.78
C TYR A 89 -1.54 -2.98 -11.62
N SER A 90 -0.97 -2.44 -12.70
CA SER A 90 -0.15 -3.24 -13.61
C SER A 90 1.27 -3.36 -13.07
N GLU A 91 1.72 -4.59 -12.83
CA GLU A 91 3.08 -4.88 -12.41
C GLU A 91 4.10 -4.33 -13.42
N PHE A 92 3.88 -4.59 -14.71
CA PHE A 92 4.78 -4.15 -15.78
C PHE A 92 4.94 -2.63 -15.81
N LEU A 93 3.82 -1.89 -15.75
CA LEU A 93 3.87 -0.42 -15.74
C LEU A 93 4.52 0.13 -14.47
N THR A 94 4.28 -0.50 -13.32
CA THR A 94 4.90 -0.09 -12.06
C THR A 94 6.42 -0.33 -12.06
N LYS A 95 6.87 -1.47 -12.63
CA LYS A 95 8.30 -1.76 -12.85
C LYS A 95 8.92 -0.75 -13.82
N LEU A 96 8.26 -0.50 -14.94
CA LEU A 96 8.73 0.46 -15.95
C LEU A 96 8.86 1.87 -15.34
N PHE A 97 7.87 2.30 -14.55
CA PHE A 97 7.91 3.56 -13.82
C PHE A 97 9.07 3.60 -12.82
N SER A 98 9.32 2.53 -12.05
CA SER A 98 10.44 2.49 -11.11
C SER A 98 11.81 2.53 -11.80
N ALA A 99 11.99 1.81 -12.91
CA ALA A 99 13.21 1.83 -13.69
C ALA A 99 13.46 3.22 -14.29
N TYR A 100 12.39 3.89 -14.73
CA TYR A 100 12.43 5.27 -15.20
C TYR A 100 12.87 6.25 -14.12
N LEU A 101 12.33 6.18 -12.90
CA LEU A 101 12.75 7.07 -11.80
C LEU A 101 14.25 6.91 -11.49
N ILE A 102 14.77 5.68 -11.52
CA ILE A 102 16.20 5.43 -11.34
C ILE A 102 17.02 6.06 -12.47
N PHE A 103 16.55 5.91 -13.72
CA PHE A 103 17.19 6.50 -14.88
C PHE A 103 17.18 8.04 -14.83
N LEU A 104 16.08 8.66 -14.41
CA LEU A 104 15.99 10.11 -14.21
C LEU A 104 17.00 10.59 -13.18
N VAL A 105 17.09 9.93 -12.02
CA VAL A 105 18.08 10.27 -10.99
C VAL A 105 19.50 10.26 -11.58
N PHE A 106 19.82 9.27 -12.41
CA PHE A 106 21.13 9.22 -13.08
C PHE A 106 21.36 10.41 -14.01
N ILE A 107 20.37 10.76 -14.84
CA ILE A 107 20.44 11.94 -15.72
C ILE A 107 20.60 13.21 -14.90
N GLN A 108 19.84 13.39 -13.82
CA GLN A 108 19.92 14.57 -12.96
C GLN A 108 21.29 14.72 -12.30
N ILE A 109 21.90 13.63 -11.84
CA ILE A 109 23.28 13.64 -11.33
C ILE A 109 24.26 14.08 -12.43
N LEU A 110 24.08 13.61 -13.66
CA LEU A 110 24.92 14.02 -14.79
C LEU A 110 24.77 15.51 -15.10
N VAL A 111 23.55 16.04 -15.12
CA VAL A 111 23.27 17.47 -15.32
C VAL A 111 23.91 18.31 -14.22
N MET A 112 23.81 17.85 -12.97
CA MET A 112 24.39 18.51 -11.80
C MET A 112 25.91 18.68 -11.91
N ILE A 113 26.61 17.67 -12.44
CA ILE A 113 28.07 17.72 -12.68
C ILE A 113 28.43 18.74 -13.78
N ILE A 114 27.59 18.86 -14.81
CA ILE A 114 27.84 19.75 -15.96
C ILE A 114 27.60 21.22 -15.61
N LEU A 115 26.48 21.53 -14.93
CA LEU A 115 26.05 22.92 -14.70
C LEU A 115 26.78 23.62 -13.55
N LYS A 116 27.43 22.89 -12.63
CA LYS A 116 28.33 23.39 -11.55
C LYS A 116 27.78 24.48 -10.61
N GLY A 117 26.52 24.90 -10.72
CA GLY A 117 25.93 25.95 -9.87
C GLY A 117 25.55 25.43 -8.47
N THR A 118 26.10 26.02 -7.40
CA THR A 118 25.86 25.57 -6.01
C THR A 118 24.39 25.58 -5.61
N THR A 119 23.65 26.65 -5.91
CA THR A 119 22.21 26.75 -5.60
C THR A 119 21.40 25.69 -6.34
N TYR A 120 21.76 25.41 -7.60
CA TYR A 120 21.13 24.36 -8.40
C TYR A 120 21.41 22.97 -7.80
N ILE A 121 22.66 22.69 -7.42
CA ILE A 121 23.07 21.42 -6.79
C ILE A 121 22.25 21.13 -5.53
N VAL A 122 22.06 22.13 -4.65
CA VAL A 122 21.30 21.97 -3.40
C VAL A 122 19.84 21.65 -3.70
N ILE A 123 19.19 22.44 -4.56
CA ILE A 123 17.78 22.24 -4.93
C ILE A 123 17.58 20.88 -5.61
N GLN A 124 18.45 20.53 -6.57
CA GLN A 124 18.38 19.27 -7.31
C GLN A 124 18.57 18.06 -6.39
N SER A 125 19.42 18.17 -5.37
CA SER A 125 19.63 17.10 -4.38
C SER A 125 18.35 16.78 -3.59
N PHE A 126 17.54 17.79 -3.24
CA PHE A 126 16.24 17.56 -2.60
C PHE A 126 15.27 16.81 -3.52
N PHE A 127 15.25 17.13 -4.81
CA PHE A 127 14.42 16.43 -5.79
C PHE A 127 14.87 14.98 -5.99
N ILE A 128 16.18 14.73 -6.09
CA ILE A 128 16.73 13.36 -6.18
C ILE A 128 16.31 12.52 -4.96
N LEU A 129 16.39 13.07 -3.75
CA LEU A 129 15.95 12.37 -2.54
C LEU A 129 14.45 12.05 -2.55
N PHE A 130 13.64 12.99 -3.02
CA PHE A 130 12.19 12.81 -3.15
C PHE A 130 11.85 11.73 -4.20
N GLU A 131 12.49 11.77 -5.37
CA GLU A 131 12.34 10.77 -6.43
C GLU A 131 12.76 9.37 -5.99
N LEU A 132 13.89 9.26 -5.28
CA LEU A 132 14.32 8.00 -4.68
C LEU A 132 13.28 7.46 -3.69
N GLY A 133 12.68 8.32 -2.87
CA GLY A 133 11.60 7.94 -1.97
C GLY A 133 10.41 7.34 -2.72
N ILE A 134 9.99 7.97 -3.83
CA ILE A 134 8.92 7.46 -4.68
C ILE A 134 9.33 6.15 -5.35
N ALA A 135 10.57 6.05 -5.84
CA ALA A 135 11.09 4.84 -6.49
C ALA A 135 11.07 3.64 -5.52
N ILE A 136 11.47 3.83 -4.27
CA ILE A 136 11.41 2.80 -3.23
C ILE A 136 9.96 2.34 -3.00
N VAL A 137 9.01 3.27 -2.94
CA VAL A 137 7.59 2.96 -2.81
C VAL A 137 7.08 2.18 -4.03
N ALA A 138 7.48 2.58 -5.25
CA ALA A 138 7.12 1.91 -6.49
C ALA A 138 7.68 0.49 -6.57
N ILE A 139 8.96 0.29 -6.24
CA ILE A 139 9.62 -1.03 -6.20
C ILE A 139 8.92 -1.92 -5.17
N LYS A 140 8.68 -1.41 -3.95
CA LYS A 140 7.99 -2.16 -2.91
C LYS A 140 6.59 -2.58 -3.34
N THR A 141 5.88 -1.69 -4.03
CA THR A 141 4.55 -1.97 -4.59
C THR A 141 4.61 -3.03 -5.68
N SER A 142 5.57 -2.95 -6.59
CA SER A 142 5.78 -3.97 -7.63
C SER A 142 6.07 -5.34 -7.02
N VAL A 143 6.98 -5.44 -6.04
CA VAL A 143 7.30 -6.71 -5.37
C VAL A 143 6.09 -7.29 -4.64
N LEU A 144 5.25 -6.44 -4.04
CA LEU A 144 3.99 -6.85 -3.44
C LEU A 144 3.00 -7.38 -4.49
N MET A 145 2.91 -6.73 -5.66
CA MET A 145 2.03 -7.16 -6.76
C MET A 145 2.47 -8.50 -7.37
N THR A 146 3.77 -8.74 -7.56
CA THR A 146 4.28 -10.02 -8.08
C THR A 146 3.95 -11.20 -7.14
N LYS A 147 3.76 -10.94 -5.85
CA LYS A 147 3.44 -11.97 -4.83
C LYS A 147 1.95 -12.23 -4.65
N LEU A 148 1.08 -11.58 -5.44
CA LEU A 148 -0.37 -11.80 -5.39
C LEU A 148 -0.76 -13.07 -6.15
N SER A 149 -1.57 -13.90 -5.50
CA SER A 149 -2.26 -15.02 -6.14
C SER A 149 -3.43 -14.53 -7.02
N THR A 150 -3.91 -15.37 -7.94
CA THR A 150 -4.98 -15.03 -8.89
C THR A 150 -6.29 -14.61 -8.20
N GLN A 151 -6.62 -15.18 -7.03
CA GLN A 151 -7.79 -14.77 -6.24
C GLN A 151 -7.61 -13.38 -5.61
N GLU A 152 -6.40 -13.04 -5.21
CA GLU A 152 -6.06 -11.71 -4.69
C GLU A 152 -6.09 -10.65 -5.80
N TRP A 153 -5.74 -11.02 -7.04
CA TRP A 153 -5.89 -10.15 -8.22
C TRP A 153 -7.34 -9.79 -8.51
N ASN A 154 -8.24 -10.78 -8.48
CA ASN A 154 -9.66 -10.56 -8.75
C ASN A 154 -10.31 -9.65 -7.69
N SER A 155 -9.91 -9.78 -6.42
CA SER A 155 -10.40 -8.92 -5.33
C SER A 155 -9.77 -7.52 -5.33
N LEU A 156 -8.69 -7.30 -6.06
CA LEU A 156 -8.07 -5.99 -6.24
C LEU A 156 -8.74 -5.17 -7.36
N GLN A 157 -9.31 -5.87 -8.36
CA GLN A 157 -10.04 -5.31 -9.50
C GLN A 157 -11.56 -5.16 -9.27
N ALA A 158 -12.12 -5.92 -8.32
CA ALA A 158 -13.48 -5.75 -7.82
C ALA A 158 -13.64 -4.48 -6.96
#